data_AF-M8CYP4-F1
#
_entry.id   AF-M8CYP4-F1
#
_cell.length_a   1.000
_cell.length_b   1.000
_cell.length_c   1.000
_cell.angle_alpha   90.00
_cell.angle_beta   90.00
_cell.angle_gamma   90.00
#
_symmetry.space_group_name_H-M   'P 1'
#
loop_
_entity.id
_entity.type
_entity.pdbx_description
1 polymer ?
#
loop_
_entity_poly.entity_id
_entity_poly.type
_entity_poly.pdbx_seq_one_letter_code
_entity_poly.pdbx_strand_id
1 'polypeptide(L)'
;MKSPRLKYEQRTFTHIDEMAETLLHEINEQLIRIDMGLLPNDVQTRNYAKFRLMHLQRSFGENIPLSFRSTYNSLWSQLYRLEHQDHYKHPYIQQLLIQLRNNDSSSSQRNKL
;
A
#
# COMPACT_ATOMS: atom_id res chain seq x y z
N MET A 1 -12.79 24.78 6.17
CA MET A 1 -11.95 23.93 5.31
C MET A 1 -10.51 24.04 5.80
N LYS A 2 -9.83 22.92 6.13
CA LYS A 2 -8.40 22.96 6.50
C LYS A 2 -7.60 23.11 5.21
N SER A 3 -6.76 24.13 5.10
CA SER A 3 -5.92 24.32 3.93
C SER A 3 -5.03 23.10 3.69
N PRO A 4 -4.83 22.67 2.43
CA PRO A 4 -3.97 21.55 2.11
C PRO A 4 -2.56 21.78 2.65
N ARG A 5 -1.96 20.75 3.26
CA ARG A 5 -0.56 20.81 3.68
C ARG A 5 0.32 20.69 2.42
N LEU A 6 0.78 21.83 1.91
CA LEU A 6 1.71 21.91 0.77
C LEU A 6 3.16 21.62 1.18
N LYS A 7 3.34 20.68 2.12
CA LYS A 7 4.65 20.31 2.65
C LYS A 7 4.71 18.81 2.84
N TYR A 8 5.73 18.20 2.25
CA TYR A 8 6.06 16.80 2.43
C TYR A 8 7.54 16.67 2.78
N GLU A 9 7.83 16.04 3.93
CA GLU A 9 9.19 15.95 4.48
C GLU A 9 9.86 17.34 4.58
N GLN A 10 10.98 17.54 3.88
CA GLN A 10 11.73 18.79 3.84
C GLN A 10 11.32 19.72 2.68
N ARG A 11 10.38 19.30 1.83
CA ARG A 11 9.96 20.04 0.64
C ARG A 11 8.68 20.83 0.88
N THR A 12 8.67 22.06 0.39
CA THR A 12 7.50 22.94 0.34
C THR A 12 7.13 23.14 -1.12
N PHE A 13 5.84 23.03 -1.43
CA PHE A 13 5.30 23.17 -2.78
C PHE A 13 4.51 24.47 -2.89
N THR A 14 4.49 25.04 -4.09
CA THR A 14 3.71 26.26 -4.35
C THR A 14 2.24 25.92 -4.58
N HIS A 15 1.98 24.79 -5.25
CA HIS A 15 0.63 24.34 -5.58
C HIS A 15 0.38 22.88 -5.17
N ILE A 16 -0.88 22.55 -4.89
CA ILE A 16 -1.27 21.17 -4.56
C ILE A 16 -1.04 20.22 -5.75
N ASP A 17 -1.27 20.72 -6.97
CA ASP A 17 -1.12 19.94 -8.20
C ASP A 17 0.35 19.58 -8.43
N GLU A 18 1.26 20.54 -8.23
CA GLU A 18 2.71 20.33 -8.28
C GLU A 18 3.18 19.25 -7.30
N MET A 19 2.69 19.32 -6.05
CA MET A 19 2.97 18.30 -5.04
C MET A 19 2.42 16.94 -5.46
N ALA A 20 1.19 16.91 -6.00
CA ALA A 20 0.54 15.69 -6.45
C ALA A 20 1.32 15.02 -7.57
N GLU A 21 1.67 15.76 -8.62
CA GLU A 21 2.45 15.26 -9.76
C GLU A 21 3.80 14.73 -9.30
N THR A 22 4.51 15.49 -8.47
CA THR A 22 5.82 15.12 -7.94
C THR A 22 5.74 13.81 -7.15
N LEU A 23 4.81 13.73 -6.18
CA LEU A 23 4.71 12.56 -5.33
C LEU A 23 4.19 11.33 -6.11
N LEU A 24 3.23 11.49 -7.01
CA LEU A 24 2.73 10.39 -7.86
C LEU A 24 3.83 9.84 -8.77
N HIS A 25 4.67 10.72 -9.33
CA HIS A 25 5.82 10.32 -10.13
C HIS A 25 6.82 9.50 -9.31
N GLU A 26 7.21 9.99 -8.12
CA GLU A 26 8.12 9.27 -7.23
C GLU A 26 7.59 7.91 -6.79
N ILE A 27 6.29 7.85 -6.47
CA ILE A 27 5.62 6.58 -6.14
C ILE A 27 5.75 5.62 -7.33
N ASN A 28 5.42 6.08 -8.53
CA ASN A 28 5.47 5.25 -9.73
C ASN A 28 6.89 4.72 -10.00
N GLU A 29 7.91 5.57 -9.92
CA GLU A 29 9.31 5.14 -10.08
C GLU A 29 9.70 4.07 -9.05
N GLN A 30 9.32 4.27 -7.79
CA GLN A 30 9.61 3.31 -6.72
C GLN A 30 8.96 1.95 -7.02
N LEU A 31 7.67 1.93 -7.37
CA LEU A 31 6.94 0.68 -7.64
C LEU A 31 7.49 -0.04 -8.87
N ILE A 32 7.82 0.69 -9.94
CA ILE A 32 8.45 0.13 -11.15
C ILE A 32 9.80 -0.51 -10.81
N ARG A 33 10.63 0.14 -9.99
CA ARG A 33 11.93 -0.41 -9.59
C ARG A 33 11.78 -1.70 -8.76
N ILE A 34 10.73 -1.80 -7.93
CA ILE A 34 10.41 -3.06 -7.24
C ILE A 34 9.98 -4.13 -8.25
N ASP A 35 9.05 -3.80 -9.16
CA ASP A 35 8.55 -4.74 -10.18
C ASP A 35 9.64 -5.27 -11.10
N MET A 36 10.61 -4.44 -11.45
CA MET A 36 11.77 -4.82 -12.26
C MET A 36 12.82 -5.63 -11.46
N GLY A 37 12.64 -5.82 -10.15
CA GLY A 37 13.62 -6.47 -9.29
C GLY A 37 14.88 -5.64 -9.02
N LEU A 38 14.86 -4.34 -9.34
CA LEU A 38 15.96 -3.41 -9.04
C LEU A 38 16.00 -3.03 -7.55
N LEU A 39 14.83 -3.07 -6.89
CA LEU A 39 14.69 -2.90 -5.45
C LEU A 39 14.00 -4.14 -4.84
N PRO A 40 14.31 -4.50 -3.58
CA PRO A 40 13.65 -5.61 -2.92
C PRO A 40 12.17 -5.30 -2.66
N ASN A 41 11.31 -6.31 -2.79
CA ASN A 41 9.90 -6.20 -2.42
C ASN A 41 9.70 -6.41 -0.91
N ASP A 42 10.30 -5.57 -0.08
CA ASP A 42 10.14 -5.61 1.37
C ASP A 42 9.25 -4.47 1.90
N VAL A 43 8.90 -4.55 3.18
CA VAL A 43 8.03 -3.57 3.85
C VAL A 43 8.66 -2.17 3.81
N GLN A 44 9.97 -2.05 4.01
CA GLN A 44 10.65 -0.76 4.08
C GLN A 44 10.61 -0.04 2.72
N THR A 45 10.87 -0.78 1.65
CA THR A 45 10.90 -0.28 0.28
C THR A 45 9.49 0.11 -0.20
N ARG A 46 8.47 -0.67 0.18
CA ARG A 46 7.06 -0.35 -0.09
C ARG A 46 6.55 0.86 0.73
N ASN A 47 7.03 1.04 1.95
CA ASN A 47 6.62 2.16 2.80
C ASN A 47 6.92 3.53 2.18
N TYR A 48 7.97 3.63 1.36
CA TYR A 48 8.29 4.84 0.59
C TYR A 48 7.09 5.30 -0.25
N ALA A 49 6.48 4.38 -1.01
CA ALA A 49 5.30 4.64 -1.82
C ALA A 49 4.05 4.87 -0.95
N LYS A 50 3.85 4.01 0.05
CA LYS A 50 2.69 4.06 0.95
C LYS A 50 2.54 5.39 1.65
N PHE A 51 3.61 5.93 2.23
CA PHE A 51 3.55 7.18 2.98
C PHE A 51 3.23 8.39 2.09
N ARG A 52 3.71 8.39 0.85
CA ARG A 52 3.37 9.42 -0.14
C ARG A 52 1.90 9.33 -0.55
N LEU A 53 1.38 8.14 -0.82
CA LEU A 53 -0.04 7.93 -1.13
C LEU A 53 -0.97 8.36 0.03
N MET A 54 -0.60 8.02 1.26
CA MET A 54 -1.33 8.45 2.46
C MET A 54 -1.24 9.96 2.66
N HIS A 55 -0.09 10.57 2.36
CA HIS A 55 0.05 12.01 2.44
C HIS A 55 -0.85 12.72 1.42
N LEU A 56 -0.87 12.27 0.17
CA LEU A 56 -1.77 12.78 -0.85
C LEU A 56 -3.23 12.68 -0.43
N GLN A 57 -3.65 11.55 0.14
CA GLN A 57 -5.01 11.39 0.69
C GLN A 57 -5.33 12.47 1.74
N ARG A 58 -4.41 12.69 2.68
CA ARG A 58 -4.59 13.70 3.74
C ARG A 58 -4.59 15.13 3.20
N SER A 59 -3.80 15.40 2.17
CA SER A 59 -3.68 16.72 1.56
C SER A 59 -4.89 17.07 0.68
N PHE A 60 -5.46 16.08 -0.02
CA PHE A 60 -6.70 16.27 -0.78
C PHE A 60 -7.97 16.25 0.10
N GLY A 61 -7.93 15.58 1.26
CA GLY A 61 -9.06 15.51 2.19
C GLY A 61 -10.00 14.35 1.85
N GLU A 62 -11.31 14.61 1.78
CA GLU A 62 -12.32 13.56 1.57
C GLU A 62 -12.31 12.99 0.15
N ASN A 63 -11.92 13.79 -0.85
CA ASN A 63 -12.03 13.42 -2.26
C ASN A 63 -10.74 13.71 -3.03
N ILE A 64 -10.26 12.71 -3.76
CA ILE A 64 -9.14 12.88 -4.71
C ILE A 64 -9.65 13.61 -5.96
N PRO A 65 -8.97 14.70 -6.40
CA PRO A 65 -9.32 15.40 -7.63
C PRO A 65 -9.38 14.47 -8.83
N LEU A 66 -10.32 14.73 -9.75
CA LEU A 66 -10.55 13.89 -10.93
C LEU A 66 -9.29 13.75 -11.81
N SER A 67 -8.49 14.81 -11.91
CA SER A 67 -7.22 14.84 -12.65
C SER A 67 -6.22 13.78 -12.18
N PHE A 68 -6.19 13.49 -10.88
CA PHE A 68 -5.21 12.56 -10.29
C PHE A 68 -5.77 11.19 -9.94
N ARG A 69 -7.10 11.05 -9.91
CA ARG A 69 -7.79 9.86 -9.38
C ARG A 69 -7.36 8.56 -10.05
N SER A 70 -7.25 8.55 -11.38
CA SER A 70 -6.86 7.36 -12.12
C SER A 70 -5.47 6.87 -11.71
N THR A 71 -4.48 7.77 -11.77
CA THR A 71 -3.08 7.48 -11.39
C THR A 71 -2.98 7.07 -9.93
N TYR A 72 -3.62 7.83 -9.03
CA TYR A 72 -3.64 7.55 -7.60
C TYR A 72 -4.17 6.15 -7.28
N ASN A 73 -5.32 5.78 -7.88
CA ASN A 73 -5.92 4.46 -7.68
C ASN A 73 -5.05 3.35 -8.26
N SER A 74 -4.49 3.55 -9.45
CA SER A 74 -3.58 2.58 -10.08
C SER A 74 -2.36 2.30 -9.20
N LEU A 75 -1.76 3.34 -8.61
CA LEU A 75 -0.59 3.18 -7.74
C LEU A 75 -0.94 2.48 -6.42
N TRP A 76 -2.10 2.75 -5.83
CA TRP A 76 -2.60 1.97 -4.70
C TRP A 76 -2.79 0.49 -5.05
N SER A 77 -3.36 0.18 -6.22
CA SER A 77 -3.55 -1.19 -6.67
C SER A 77 -2.21 -1.90 -6.93
N GLN A 78 -1.24 -1.21 -7.50
CA GLN A 78 0.11 -1.76 -7.71
C GLN A 78 0.82 -2.04 -6.38
N LEU A 79 0.77 -1.09 -5.44
CA LEU A 79 1.32 -1.27 -4.09
C LEU A 79 0.66 -2.46 -3.39
N TYR A 80 -0.67 -2.57 -3.48
CA TYR A 80 -1.42 -3.69 -2.92
C TYR A 80 -0.99 -5.03 -3.54
N ARG A 81 -0.85 -5.10 -4.88
CA ARG A 81 -0.34 -6.31 -5.55
C ARG A 81 1.05 -6.69 -5.04
N LEU A 82 1.96 -5.72 -4.94
CA LEU A 82 3.33 -5.95 -4.45
C LEU A 82 3.33 -6.45 -3.00
N GLU A 83 2.47 -5.89 -2.14
CA GLU A 83 2.29 -6.39 -0.77
C GLU A 83 1.87 -7.87 -0.74
N HIS A 84 1.14 -8.36 -1.74
CA HIS A 84 0.59 -9.73 -1.78
C HIS A 84 1.39 -10.71 -2.64
N GLN A 85 2.36 -10.24 -3.43
CA GLN A 85 3.21 -11.10 -4.27
C GLN A 85 4.21 -11.93 -3.46
N ASP A 86 4.56 -11.51 -2.25
CA ASP A 86 5.64 -12.13 -1.48
C ASP A 86 5.14 -12.94 -0.27
N HIS A 87 4.13 -13.80 -0.48
CA HIS A 87 3.59 -14.69 0.56
C HIS A 87 3.05 -13.98 1.81
N TYR A 88 2.67 -12.69 1.71
CA TYR A 88 2.08 -11.95 2.83
C TYR A 88 0.71 -12.53 3.19
N LYS A 89 0.72 -13.54 4.07
CA LYS A 89 -0.46 -13.93 4.83
C LYS A 89 -0.60 -12.87 5.90
N HIS A 90 -1.57 -11.97 5.72
CA HIS A 90 -1.97 -11.05 6.78
C HIS A 90 -2.02 -11.83 8.13
N PRO A 91 -1.46 -11.33 9.24
CA PRO A 91 -1.33 -12.12 10.48
C PRO A 91 -2.64 -12.77 10.93
N TYR A 92 -3.75 -12.06 10.71
CA TYR A 92 -5.11 -12.57 10.90
C TYR A 92 -5.45 -13.79 10.03
N ILE A 93 -5.14 -13.76 8.72
CA ILE A 93 -5.36 -14.89 7.80
C ILE A 93 -4.46 -16.06 8.19
N GLN A 94 -3.22 -15.79 8.63
CA GLN A 94 -2.34 -16.84 9.12
C GLN A 94 -2.91 -17.51 10.38
N GLN A 95 -3.43 -16.74 11.34
CA GLN A 95 -4.11 -17.27 12.52
C GLN A 95 -5.36 -18.08 12.17
N LEU A 96 -6.19 -17.59 11.22
CA LEU A 96 -7.38 -18.29 10.76
C LEU A 96 -7.04 -19.63 10.11
N LEU A 97 -6.01 -19.66 9.25
CA LEU A 97 -5.52 -20.89 8.63
C LEU A 97 -4.96 -21.88 9.66
N ILE A 98 -4.30 -21.39 10.72
CA ILE A 98 -3.82 -22.23 11.83
C ILE A 98 -4.99 -22.82 12.60
N GLN A 99 -6.03 -22.02 12.91
CA GLN A 99 -7.23 -22.48 13.60
C GLN A 99 -8.00 -23.53 12.79
N LEU A 100 -8.19 -23.30 11.49
CA LEU A 100 -8.85 -24.24 10.58
C LEU A 100 -8.09 -25.58 10.51
N ARG A 101 -6.77 -25.54 10.31
CA ARG A 101 -5.92 -26.73 10.28
C ARG A 101 -5.98 -27.54 11.58
N ASN A 102 -6.02 -26.86 12.73
CA ASN A 102 -6.07 -27.53 14.04
C ASN A 102 -7.46 -28.14 14.31
N ASN A 103 -8.53 -27.54 13.79
CA ASN A 103 -9.89 -28.08 13.87
C ASN A 103 -10.07 -29.34 13.00
N ASP A 104 -9.45 -29.41 11.81
CA ASP A 104 -9.48 -30.62 10.97
C ASP A 104 -8.65 -31.78 11.56
N SER A 105 -7.62 -31.45 12.35
CA SER A 105 -6.78 -32.45 13.02
C SER A 105 -7.47 -33.10 14.22
N SER A 106 -8.44 -32.41 14.84
CA SER A 106 -9.15 -32.88 16.03
C SER A 106 -10.41 -33.70 15.70
N SER A 107 -10.95 -33.58 14.48
CA SER A 107 -12.02 -34.44 13.98
C SER A 107 -11.51 -35.82 13.52
N SER A 108 -10.25 -35.93 13.08
CA SER A 108 -9.65 -37.19 12.63
C SER A 108 -9.27 -38.17 13.76
N GLN A 109 -9.18 -37.71 15.01
CA GLN A 109 -8.92 -38.58 16.18
C GLN A 109 -10.19 -39.18 16.81
N ARG A 110 -11.40 -38.69 16.45
CA ARG A 110 -12.66 -39.18 17.01
C ARG A 110 -13.21 -40.46 16.36
N ASN A 111 -12.66 -40.88 15.22
CA ASN A 111 -13.13 -42.07 14.48
C ASN A 111 -12.23 -43.30 14.64
N LYS A 112 -11.42 -43.37 15.70
CA LYS A 112 -10.67 -44.58 16.08
C LYS A 112 -10.97 -44.99 17.52
N LEU A 113 -12.24 -45.27 17.80
CA LEU A 113 -12.68 -46.06 18.96
C LEU A 113 -13.69 -47.10 18.47
#